data_AF-A0A367Q2S2-F1
#
_entry.id   AF-A0A367Q2S2-F1
#
_cell.length_a   1.000
_cell.length_b   1.000
_cell.length_c   1.000
_cell.angle_alpha   90.00
_cell.angle_beta   90.00
_cell.angle_gamma   90.00
#
_symmetry.space_group_name_H-M   'P 1'
#
loop_
_entity.id
_entity.type
_entity.pdbx_description
1 polymer ?
#
loop_
_entity_poly.entity_id
_entity_poly.type
_entity_poly.pdbx_seq_one_letter_code
_entity_poly.pdbx_strand_id
1 'polypeptide(L)'
;MKQPCKDCPFKISVKYALSPEKAQDILQGITHDKAFHCHKTVDYSESIEGQVTSESKLCFGAVLFLENTVVSGCRSNVMFRFGLMRSEFKVSDLRKDENVYQSFEEFLLSVTY
;
A
#
# COMPACT_ATOMS: atom_id res chain seq x y z
N MET A 1 -3.75 12.21 -4.72
CA MET A 1 -4.75 11.14 -4.49
C MET A 1 -4.58 10.73 -3.04
N LYS A 2 -5.58 10.90 -2.16
CA LYS A 2 -5.48 10.66 -0.70
C LYS A 2 -6.27 9.43 -0.23
N GLN A 3 -6.53 8.52 -1.15
CA GLN A 3 -7.36 7.33 -0.96
C GLN A 3 -6.76 6.17 -1.76
N PRO A 4 -7.05 4.91 -1.41
CA PRO A 4 -6.72 3.78 -2.26
C PRO A 4 -7.28 3.99 -3.66
N CYS A 5 -6.48 3.70 -4.68
CA CYS A 5 -6.97 3.79 -6.06
C CYS A 5 -8.07 2.74 -6.32
N LYS A 6 -8.87 2.93 -7.39
CA LYS A 6 -10.04 2.09 -7.72
C LYS A 6 -9.72 0.59 -7.73
N ASP A 7 -8.55 0.23 -8.27
CA ASP A 7 -8.13 -1.16 -8.47
C ASP A 7 -7.01 -1.54 -7.47
N CYS A 8 -7.02 -0.92 -6.29
CA CYS A 8 -5.97 -1.12 -5.30
C CYS A 8 -5.97 -2.56 -4.76
N PRO A 9 -4.81 -3.25 -4.75
CA PRO A 9 -4.71 -4.60 -4.22
C PRO A 9 -5.04 -4.72 -2.73
N PHE A 10 -4.97 -3.62 -1.99
CA PHE A 10 -5.31 -3.59 -0.57
C PHE A 10 -6.82 -3.44 -0.31
N LYS A 11 -7.66 -3.22 -1.33
CA LYS A 11 -9.12 -3.15 -1.14
C LYS A 11 -9.73 -4.54 -1.20
N ILE A 12 -10.49 -4.90 -0.17
CA ILE A 12 -11.21 -6.18 -0.07
C ILE A 12 -12.17 -6.39 -1.25
N SER A 13 -12.78 -5.31 -1.75
CA SER A 13 -13.72 -5.36 -2.87
C SER A 13 -13.06 -5.59 -4.24
N VAL A 14 -11.72 -5.58 -4.31
CA VAL A 14 -10.98 -5.73 -5.57
C VAL A 14 -10.36 -7.11 -5.62
N LYS A 15 -10.83 -7.95 -6.55
CA LYS A 15 -10.15 -9.20 -6.88
C LYS A 15 -8.93 -8.89 -7.73
N TYR A 16 -7.82 -8.63 -7.06
CA TYR A 16 -6.53 -8.40 -7.72
C TYR A 16 -5.75 -9.72 -7.75
N ALA A 17 -5.27 -10.12 -8.92
CA ALA A 17 -4.47 -11.34 -9.08
C ALA A 17 -3.05 -11.12 -8.54
N LEU A 18 -2.86 -11.34 -7.24
CA LEU A 18 -1.55 -11.46 -6.60
C LEU A 18 -1.24 -12.93 -6.39
N SER A 19 0.00 -13.34 -6.69
CA SER A 19 0.46 -14.65 -6.23
C SER A 19 0.68 -14.63 -4.71
N PRO A 20 0.54 -15.76 -4.01
CA PRO A 20 0.84 -15.85 -2.58
C PRO A 20 2.25 -15.34 -2.23
N GLU A 21 3.24 -15.64 -3.07
CA GLU A 21 4.63 -15.19 -2.90
C GLU A 21 4.72 -13.67 -2.98
N LYS A 22 4.07 -13.05 -3.97
CA LYS A 22 4.08 -11.58 -4.11
C LYS A 22 3.35 -10.90 -2.96
N ALA A 23 2.27 -11.49 -2.45
CA ALA A 23 1.58 -10.98 -1.26
C ALA A 23 2.50 -11.02 -0.03
N GLN A 24 3.23 -12.11 0.18
CA GLN A 24 4.23 -12.22 1.25
C GLN A 24 5.36 -11.19 1.09
N ASP A 25 5.89 -11.00 -0.11
CA ASP A 25 6.91 -9.99 -0.41
C ASP A 25 6.43 -8.57 -0.07
N ILE A 26 5.15 -8.28 -0.37
CA ILE A 26 4.53 -6.99 -0.02
C ILE A 26 4.46 -6.83 1.50
N LEU A 27 4.01 -7.86 2.23
CA LEU A 27 3.93 -7.81 3.70
C LEU A 27 5.31 -7.67 4.36
N GLN A 28 6.31 -8.38 3.87
CA GLN A 28 7.68 -8.22 4.36
C GLN A 28 8.22 -6.83 4.04
N GLY A 29 8.03 -6.36 2.80
CA GLY A 29 8.49 -5.03 2.42
C GLY A 29 7.85 -3.92 3.24
N ILE A 30 6.53 -3.97 3.46
CA ILE A 30 5.81 -2.89 4.14
C ILE A 30 6.17 -2.79 5.62
N THR A 31 6.52 -3.91 6.25
CA THR A 31 6.98 -3.99 7.64
C THR A 31 8.46 -3.69 7.82
N HIS A 32 9.26 -3.76 6.74
CA HIS A 32 10.70 -3.48 6.72
C HIS A 32 11.03 -2.24 5.87
N ASP A 33 10.26 -1.17 6.07
CA ASP A 33 10.56 0.17 5.55
C ASP A 33 10.68 0.30 4.02
N LYS A 34 10.22 -0.67 3.24
CA LYS A 34 10.18 -0.56 1.77
C LYS A 34 9.21 0.54 1.37
N ALA A 35 9.60 1.34 0.37
CA ALA A 35 8.74 2.34 -0.24
C ALA A 35 7.66 1.66 -1.10
N PHE A 36 6.41 2.09 -0.94
CA PHE A 36 5.31 1.64 -1.79
C PHE A 36 4.71 2.81 -2.57
N HIS A 37 4.76 2.68 -3.88
CA HIS A 37 4.14 3.61 -4.81
C HIS A 37 2.82 3.03 -5.33
N CYS A 38 1.89 3.90 -5.70
CA CYS A 38 0.65 3.48 -6.32
C CYS A 38 0.98 2.83 -7.67
N HIS A 39 0.54 1.59 -7.88
CA HIS A 39 0.77 0.83 -9.13
C HIS A 39 0.21 1.55 -10.38
N LYS A 40 -0.69 2.52 -10.24
CA LYS A 40 -1.17 3.36 -11.36
C LYS A 40 -0.25 4.52 -11.72
N THR A 41 0.77 4.77 -10.90
CA THR A 41 1.69 5.90 -11.01
C THR A 41 3.14 5.48 -11.16
N VAL A 42 3.40 4.17 -11.07
CA VAL A 42 4.66 3.56 -11.46
C VAL A 42 4.62 3.37 -12.97
N ASP A 43 5.72 3.66 -13.65
CA ASP A 43 5.83 3.50 -15.10
C ASP A 43 6.22 2.07 -15.44
N TYR A 44 5.40 1.36 -16.22
CA TYR A 44 5.65 -0.01 -16.64
C TYR A 44 5.92 -0.14 -18.14
N SER A 45 6.17 0.97 -18.85
CA SER A 45 6.37 0.93 -20.31
C SER A 45 7.60 0.11 -20.73
N GLU A 46 8.63 0.06 -19.88
CA GLU A 46 9.90 -0.59 -20.20
C GLU A 46 10.13 -1.92 -19.44
N SER A 47 9.39 -2.20 -18.36
CA SER A 47 9.54 -3.44 -17.60
C SER A 47 8.33 -3.79 -16.73
N ILE A 48 8.22 -5.08 -16.39
CA ILE A 48 7.24 -5.63 -15.44
C ILE A 48 7.47 -5.15 -14.00
N GLU A 49 8.73 -4.92 -13.60
CA GLU A 49 9.02 -4.41 -12.25
C GLU A 49 8.60 -2.95 -12.08
N GLY A 50 8.57 -2.21 -13.19
CA GLY A 50 8.21 -0.81 -13.25
C GLY A 50 9.31 0.10 -12.72
N GLN A 51 9.27 1.35 -13.18
CA GLN A 51 10.19 2.41 -12.79
C GLN A 51 9.46 3.44 -11.95
N VAL A 52 10.02 3.74 -10.78
CA VAL A 52 9.58 4.86 -9.95
C VAL A 52 10.12 6.15 -10.55
N THR A 53 9.23 7.07 -10.88
CA THR A 53 9.57 8.37 -11.47
C THR A 53 9.14 9.51 -10.54
N SER A 54 9.38 10.77 -10.93
CA SER A 54 8.87 11.94 -10.19
C SER A 54 7.34 11.99 -10.12
N GLU A 55 6.65 11.29 -11.03
CA GLU A 55 5.18 11.21 -11.06
C GLU A 55 4.62 10.11 -10.16
N SER A 56 5.48 9.21 -9.67
CA SER A 56 5.08 8.12 -8.78
C SER A 56 4.66 8.64 -7.41
N LYS A 57 3.47 8.24 -6.96
CA LYS A 57 2.85 8.73 -5.72
C LYS A 57 2.84 7.64 -4.67
N LEU A 58 2.88 8.01 -3.39
CA LEU A 58 2.74 7.06 -2.29
C LEU A 58 1.44 6.25 -2.39
N CYS A 59 1.52 4.96 -2.05
CA CYS A 59 0.36 4.07 -2.07
C CYS A 59 -0.51 4.27 -0.83
N PHE A 60 -1.64 4.97 -0.96
CA PHE A 60 -2.57 5.17 0.16
C PHE A 60 -3.27 3.88 0.62
N GLY A 61 -3.37 2.85 -0.22
CA GLY A 61 -3.83 1.53 0.20
C GLY A 61 -2.87 0.89 1.20
N ALA A 62 -1.56 0.97 0.92
CA ALA A 62 -0.52 0.48 1.82
C ALA A 62 -0.46 1.29 3.13
N VAL A 63 -0.61 2.62 3.04
CA VAL A 63 -0.66 3.51 4.22
C VAL A 63 -1.84 3.14 5.14
N LEU A 64 -3.05 3.00 4.58
CA LEU A 64 -4.24 2.59 5.34
C LEU A 64 -4.12 1.18 5.88
N PHE A 65 -3.56 0.25 5.10
CA PHE A 65 -3.34 -1.11 5.55
C PHE A 65 -2.43 -1.16 6.77
N LEU A 66 -1.31 -0.43 6.79
CA LEU A 66 -0.47 -0.33 8.00
C LEU A 66 -1.20 0.34 9.16
N GLU A 67 -1.99 1.39 8.88
CA GLU A 67 -2.80 2.07 9.89
C GLU A 67 -3.80 1.13 10.58
N ASN A 68 -4.29 0.11 9.86
CA ASN A 68 -5.21 -0.89 10.41
C ASN A 68 -4.48 -2.05 11.12
N THR A 69 -3.30 -2.43 10.62
CA THR A 69 -2.66 -3.71 10.98
C THR A 69 -1.53 -3.61 11.99
N VAL A 70 -0.94 -2.42 12.19
CA VAL A 70 0.22 -2.23 13.06
C VAL A 70 -0.09 -1.19 14.14
N VAL A 71 0.36 -1.40 15.37
CA VAL A 71 0.11 -0.51 16.52
C VAL A 71 0.55 0.94 16.27
N SER A 72 1.72 1.12 15.65
CA SER A 72 2.23 2.45 15.26
C SER A 72 1.65 2.98 13.94
N GLY A 73 0.71 2.24 13.34
CA GLY A 73 0.03 2.54 12.11
C GLY A 73 0.98 2.77 10.94
N CYS A 74 0.63 3.71 10.06
CA CYS A 74 1.49 4.11 8.95
C CYS A 74 2.87 4.65 9.37
N ARG A 75 3.06 5.08 10.63
CA ARG A 75 4.35 5.60 11.13
C ARG A 75 5.35 4.49 11.43
N SER A 76 4.94 3.22 11.44
CA SER A 76 5.89 2.11 11.58
C SER A 76 6.90 2.08 10.43
N ASN A 77 6.47 2.46 9.21
CA ASN A 77 7.29 2.47 8.01
C ASN A 77 7.98 3.85 7.81
N VAL A 78 9.32 3.84 7.73
CA VAL A 78 10.18 5.02 7.51
C VAL A 78 9.73 5.87 6.33
N MET A 79 9.38 5.25 5.21
CA MET A 79 9.04 5.97 3.98
C MET A 79 7.73 6.74 4.12
N PHE A 80 6.76 6.18 4.85
CA PHE A 80 5.52 6.91 5.16
C PHE A 80 5.73 7.99 6.22
N ARG A 81 6.66 7.80 7.17
CA ARG A 81 7.08 8.90 8.07
C ARG A 81 7.65 10.07 7.28
N PHE A 82 8.50 9.81 6.29
CA PHE A 82 9.01 10.87 5.42
C PHE A 82 7.89 11.58 4.65
N GLY A 83 6.91 10.84 4.12
CA GLY A 83 5.73 11.43 3.49
C GLY A 83 4.93 12.35 4.42
N LEU A 84 4.75 11.95 5.69
CA LEU A 84 4.13 12.80 6.71
C LEU A 84 4.98 14.04 7.02
N MET A 85 6.29 13.89 7.19
CA MET A 85 7.22 15.01 7.48
C MET A 85 7.26 16.02 6.34
N ARG A 86 7.24 15.56 5.09
CA ARG A 86 7.19 16.39 3.88
C ARG A 86 5.81 16.97 3.60
N SER A 87 4.84 16.71 4.46
CA SER A 87 3.43 17.13 4.29
C SER A 87 2.81 16.65 2.97
N GLU A 88 3.29 15.53 2.41
CA GLU A 88 2.69 14.90 1.22
C GLU A 88 1.28 14.36 1.55
N PHE A 89 1.06 14.00 2.81
CA PHE A 89 -0.25 13.68 3.38
C PHE A 89 -0.27 13.92 4.89
N LYS A 90 -1.48 13.95 5.46
CA LYS A 90 -1.72 13.96 6.91
C LYS A 90 -2.46 12.69 7.31
N VAL A 91 -2.31 12.26 8.56
CA VAL A 91 -3.09 11.12 9.08
C VAL A 91 -4.60 11.40 9.06
N SER A 92 -5.00 12.66 9.22
CA SER A 92 -6.40 13.09 9.07
C SER A 92 -6.93 12.99 7.64
N ASP A 93 -6.06 12.84 6.64
CA ASP A 93 -6.47 12.60 5.26
C ASP A 93 -6.89 11.14 5.01
N LEU A 94 -6.56 10.24 5.94
CA LEU A 94 -6.82 8.81 5.79
C LEU A 94 -8.30 8.51 6.00
N ARG A 95 -8.95 8.07 4.92
CA ARG A 95 -10.33 7.59 4.92
C ARG A 95 -10.39 6.16 5.46
N LYS A 96 -10.55 6.05 6.79
CA LYS A 96 -10.62 4.77 7.51
C LYS A 96 -11.90 3.97 7.23
N ASP A 97 -12.88 4.60 6.60
CA ASP A 97 -14.12 3.99 6.09
C ASP A 97 -13.91 3.21 4.77
N GLU A 98 -12.74 3.32 4.13
CA GLU A 98 -12.42 2.53 2.96
C GLU A 98 -12.29 1.04 3.31
N ASN A 99 -12.85 0.17 2.47
CA ASN A 99 -12.86 -1.27 2.64
C ASN A 99 -11.49 -1.90 2.32
N VAL A 100 -10.50 -1.61 3.16
CA VAL A 100 -9.12 -2.13 3.13
C VAL A 100 -8.98 -3.24 4.17
N TYR A 101 -8.16 -4.24 3.87
CA TYR A 101 -7.87 -5.35 4.79
C TYR A 101 -7.46 -4.85 6.18
N GLN A 102 -7.93 -5.55 7.21
CA GLN A 102 -7.75 -5.17 8.61
C GLN A 102 -6.66 -6.00 9.32
N SER A 103 -6.21 -7.09 8.70
CA SER A 103 -5.11 -7.91 9.22
C SER A 103 -4.24 -8.48 8.10
N PHE A 104 -3.04 -8.92 8.47
CA PHE A 104 -2.14 -9.62 7.53
C PHE A 104 -2.72 -10.97 7.09
N GLU A 105 -3.39 -11.67 7.99
CA GLU A 105 -4.04 -12.96 7.71
C GLU A 105 -5.16 -12.81 6.67
N GLU A 106 -6.02 -11.80 6.82
CA GLU A 106 -7.11 -11.53 5.88
C GLU A 106 -6.57 -11.25 4.47
N PHE A 107 -5.49 -10.48 4.37
CA PHE A 107 -4.82 -10.20 3.10
C PHE A 107 -4.24 -11.47 2.47
N LEU A 108 -3.56 -12.33 3.24
CA LEU A 108 -2.97 -13.58 2.74
C LEU A 108 -4.02 -14.62 2.34
N LEU A 109 -5.10 -14.75 3.10
CA LEU A 109 -6.20 -15.65 2.75
C LEU A 109 -6.87 -15.25 1.43
N SER A 110 -6.88 -13.95 1.10
CA SER A 110 -7.48 -13.47 -0.15
C SER A 110 -6.75 -13.89 -1.43
N VAL A 111 -5.48 -14.31 -1.31
CA VAL A 111 -4.63 -14.72 -2.44
C VAL A 111 -4.36 -16.23 -2.48
N THR A 112 -4.87 -16.98 -1.50
CA THR A 112 -4.69 -18.43 -1.41
C THR A 112 -5.95 -19.10 -1.94
N TYR A 113 -5.84 -19.84 -3.06
CA TYR A 113 -6.92 -20.62 -3.66
C TYR A 113 -6.73 -22.10 -3.44
#